data_AF-A0A484X404-F1
#
_entry.id   AF-A0A484X404-F1
#
_cell.length_a   1.000
_cell.length_b   1.000
_cell.length_c   1.000
_cell.angle_alpha   90.00
_cell.angle_beta   90.00
_cell.angle_gamma   90.00
#
_symmetry.space_group_name_H-M   'P 1'
#
loop_
_entity.id
_entity.type
_entity.pdbx_description
1 polymer ?
#
loop_
_entity_poly.entity_id
_entity_poly.type
_entity_poly.pdbx_seq_one_letter_code
_entity_poly.pdbx_strand_id
1 'polypeptide(L)'
;MNLYRAIVKADNRLPENLKPKDITERALADSCTDCRRALSLFCVIMGRFGGNLALNLGTFGGVFIAGGIVPRFLEFFKASGFRAAFEDKGRFKEYVHDIPVYLIVHDNPGLLGSGAHLRQTLGHIL
;
A
#
# COMPACT_ATOMS: atom_id res chain seq x y z
N MET A 1 7.41 10.48 -4.61
CA MET A 1 8.20 11.36 -5.51
C MET A 1 7.60 11.44 -6.91
N ASN A 2 7.59 10.34 -7.66
CA ASN A 2 7.14 10.37 -9.06
C ASN A 2 5.65 10.74 -9.21
N LEU A 3 4.78 10.26 -8.31
CA LEU A 3 3.35 10.58 -8.31
C LEU A 3 3.06 12.08 -8.13
N TYR A 4 3.62 12.71 -7.10
CA TYR A 4 3.50 14.15 -6.87
C TYR A 4 3.99 14.95 -8.09
N ARG A 5 5.19 14.65 -8.59
CA ARG A 5 5.75 15.34 -9.76
C ARG A 5 4.87 15.17 -11.00
N ALA A 6 4.30 13.98 -11.20
CA ALA A 6 3.40 13.71 -12.32
C ALA A 6 2.10 14.53 -12.21
N ILE A 7 1.49 14.59 -11.03
CA ILE A 7 0.29 15.40 -10.76
C ILE A 7 0.56 16.89 -11.04
N VAL A 8 1.62 17.44 -10.45
CA VAL A 8 1.91 18.88 -10.60
C VAL A 8 2.23 19.24 -12.06
N LYS A 9 2.98 18.37 -12.77
CA LYS A 9 3.25 18.57 -14.20
C LYS A 9 2.00 18.43 -15.06
N ALA A 10 1.09 17.49 -14.73
CA ALA A 10 -0.18 17.34 -15.46
C ALA A 10 -1.07 18.57 -15.33
N ASP A 11 -0.95 19.30 -14.22
CA ASP A 11 -1.62 20.59 -14.01
C ASP A 11 -0.81 21.78 -14.57
N ASN A 12 0.18 21.54 -15.46
CA ASN A 12 1.06 22.55 -16.07
C ASN A 12 1.84 23.43 -15.08
N ARG A 13 2.15 22.91 -13.89
CA ARG A 13 2.94 23.60 -12.86
C ARG A 13 4.33 22.97 -12.71
N LEU A 14 5.26 23.74 -12.12
CA LEU A 14 6.62 23.27 -11.83
C LEU A 14 6.66 22.64 -10.43
N PRO A 15 7.02 21.34 -10.30
CA PRO A 15 7.08 20.70 -9.00
C PRO A 15 8.28 21.17 -8.18
N GLU A 16 8.03 21.51 -6.93
CA GLU A 16 9.08 21.65 -5.90
C GLU A 16 9.90 20.35 -5.75
N ASN A 17 11.16 20.50 -5.31
CA ASN A 17 12.05 19.37 -5.05
C ASN A 17 11.82 18.76 -3.66
N LEU A 18 10.65 18.15 -3.45
CA LEU A 18 10.21 17.58 -2.17
C LEU A 18 10.69 16.15 -1.97
N LYS A 19 11.22 15.78 -0.80
CA LYS A 19 11.54 14.38 -0.49
C LYS A 19 10.26 13.56 -0.21
N PRO A 20 10.32 12.21 -0.27
CA PRO A 20 9.15 11.37 0.03
C PRO A 20 8.50 11.65 1.40
N LYS A 21 9.32 11.95 2.42
CA LYS A 21 8.85 12.30 3.76
C LYS A 21 8.04 13.60 3.76
N ASP A 22 8.50 14.62 3.04
CA ASP A 22 7.82 15.92 2.91
C ASP A 22 6.42 15.75 2.30
N ILE A 23 6.26 14.84 1.32
CA ILE A 23 4.94 14.56 0.73
C ILE A 23 3.99 13.97 1.76
N THR A 24 4.43 12.97 2.53
CA THR A 24 3.59 12.37 3.58
C THR A 24 3.26 13.38 4.67
N GLU A 25 4.21 14.18 5.12
CA GLU A 25 3.99 15.17 6.19
C GLU A 25 3.02 16.26 5.76
N ARG A 26 3.23 16.87 4.57
CA ARG A 26 2.35 17.93 4.07
C ARG A 26 0.95 17.40 3.70
N ALA A 27 0.83 16.14 3.28
CA ALA A 27 -0.46 15.50 3.04
C ALA A 27 -1.25 15.27 4.34
N LEU A 28 -0.57 14.84 5.41
CA LEU A 28 -1.18 14.61 6.72
C LEU A 28 -1.54 15.92 7.44
N ALA A 29 -0.72 16.96 7.26
CA ALA A 29 -0.97 18.30 7.80
C ALA A 29 -2.01 19.11 7.00
N ASP A 30 -2.55 18.54 5.91
CA ASP A 30 -3.46 19.20 4.98
C ASP A 30 -2.95 20.56 4.43
N SER A 31 -1.63 20.72 4.36
CA SER A 31 -0.96 21.97 3.97
C SER A 31 -0.53 21.99 2.51
N CYS A 32 -0.77 20.92 1.76
CA CYS A 32 -0.41 20.77 0.35
C CYS A 32 -1.44 19.88 -0.37
N THR A 33 -2.31 20.48 -1.18
CA THR A 33 -3.35 19.79 -1.94
C THR A 33 -2.78 18.74 -2.91
N ASP A 34 -1.67 19.06 -3.57
CA ASP A 34 -0.98 18.12 -4.49
C ASP A 34 -0.37 16.93 -3.77
N CYS A 35 0.17 17.15 -2.57
CA CYS A 35 0.74 16.10 -1.73
C CYS A 35 -0.37 15.17 -1.26
N ARG A 36 -1.51 15.74 -0.83
CA ARG A 36 -2.71 14.98 -0.44
C ARG A 36 -3.30 14.19 -1.62
N ARG A 37 -3.37 14.79 -2.81
CA ARG A 37 -3.79 14.11 -4.05
C ARG A 37 -2.84 12.97 -4.41
N ALA A 38 -1.54 13.17 -4.30
CA ALA A 38 -0.53 12.14 -4.55
C ALA A 38 -0.64 10.97 -3.58
N LEU A 39 -0.84 11.23 -2.28
CA LEU A 39 -1.00 10.20 -1.26
C LEU A 39 -2.32 9.44 -1.42
N SER A 40 -3.41 10.14 -1.79
CA SER A 40 -4.70 9.52 -2.10
C SER A 40 -4.60 8.57 -3.30
N LEU A 41 -3.95 9.01 -4.39
CA LEU A 41 -3.74 8.20 -5.59
C LEU A 41 -2.86 6.98 -5.29
N PHE A 42 -1.82 7.16 -4.46
CA PHE A 42 -0.96 6.07 -4.02
C PHE A 42 -1.78 4.96 -3.35
N CYS A 43 -2.69 5.30 -2.43
CA CYS A 43 -3.52 4.31 -1.73
C CYS A 43 -4.44 3.55 -2.70
N VAL A 44 -5.05 4.24 -3.66
CA VAL A 44 -5.90 3.63 -4.70
C VAL A 44 -5.09 2.68 -5.59
N ILE A 45 -3.91 3.12 -6.07
CA ILE A 45 -3.04 2.29 -6.90
C ILE A 45 -2.58 1.04 -6.14
N MET A 46 -2.23 1.19 -4.86
CA MET A 46 -1.83 0.08 -4.00
C MET A 46 -2.97 -0.94 -3.83
N GLY A 47 -4.21 -0.48 -3.68
CA GLY A 47 -5.40 -1.34 -3.66
C GLY A 47 -5.55 -2.11 -4.96
N ARG A 48 -5.56 -1.42 -6.11
CA ARG A 48 -5.67 -2.07 -7.42
C ARG A 48 -4.58 -3.10 -7.67
N PHE A 49 -3.35 -2.80 -7.27
CA PHE A 49 -2.23 -3.72 -7.38
C PHE A 49 -2.43 -4.98 -6.53
N GLY A 50 -2.84 -4.83 -5.28
CA GLY A 50 -3.17 -5.98 -4.42
C GLY A 50 -4.27 -6.86 -5.00
N GLY A 51 -5.32 -6.27 -5.55
CA GLY A 51 -6.41 -7.03 -6.19
C GLY A 51 -5.96 -7.78 -7.44
N ASN A 52 -4.98 -7.25 -8.18
CA ASN A 52 -4.41 -7.96 -9.33
C ASN A 52 -3.62 -9.20 -8.87
N LEU A 53 -2.83 -9.09 -7.80
CA LEU A 53 -2.11 -10.24 -7.23
C LEU A 53 -3.08 -11.31 -6.72
N ALA A 54 -4.17 -10.88 -6.08
CA ALA A 54 -5.20 -11.79 -5.57
C ALA A 54 -5.85 -12.61 -6.68
N LEU A 55 -6.17 -11.96 -7.82
CA LEU A 55 -6.71 -12.63 -9.00
C LEU A 55 -5.70 -13.56 -9.67
N ASN A 56 -4.44 -13.15 -9.72
CA ASN A 56 -3.41 -13.90 -10.45
C ASN A 56 -3.08 -15.25 -9.81
N LEU A 57 -3.08 -15.32 -8.47
CA LEU A 57 -2.66 -16.51 -7.72
C LEU A 57 -3.79 -17.18 -6.92
N GLY A 58 -5.01 -16.62 -6.93
CA GLY A 58 -6.12 -17.14 -6.11
C GLY A 58 -5.79 -17.10 -4.62
N THR A 59 -5.37 -15.94 -4.10
CA THR A 59 -4.79 -15.81 -2.75
C THR A 59 -5.84 -15.80 -1.63
N PHE A 60 -6.68 -16.82 -1.53
CA PHE A 60 -7.73 -16.92 -0.50
C PHE A 60 -7.18 -16.98 0.93
N GLY A 61 -5.92 -17.39 1.11
CA GLY A 61 -5.21 -17.29 2.40
C GLY A 61 -4.92 -15.86 2.87
N GLY A 62 -5.19 -14.86 2.03
CA GLY A 62 -5.07 -13.45 2.34
C GLY A 62 -3.93 -12.74 1.62
N VAL A 63 -4.02 -11.42 1.58
CA VAL A 63 -3.01 -10.53 1.00
C VAL A 63 -2.38 -9.71 2.13
N PHE A 64 -1.05 -9.74 2.22
CA PHE A 64 -0.32 -9.05 3.27
C PHE A 64 0.51 -7.90 2.70
N ILE A 65 0.36 -6.72 3.28
CA ILE A 65 1.17 -5.55 2.97
C ILE A 65 2.30 -5.50 4.00
N ALA A 66 3.53 -5.72 3.55
CA ALA A 66 4.70 -5.56 4.40
C ALA A 66 4.90 -4.07 4.76
N GLY A 67 5.06 -3.81 6.06
CA GLY A 67 5.25 -2.46 6.59
C GLY A 67 6.49 -1.78 6.02
N GLY A 68 6.32 -0.53 5.61
CA GLY A 68 7.38 0.35 5.13
C GLY A 68 6.99 1.79 5.37
N ILE A 69 6.48 2.46 4.32
CA ILE A 69 5.99 3.84 4.47
C ILE A 69 4.56 3.92 5.04
N VAL A 70 3.72 2.91 4.81
CA VAL A 70 2.28 2.93 5.15
C VAL A 70 2.01 3.13 6.65
N PRO A 71 2.74 2.51 7.60
CA PRO A 71 2.51 2.74 9.03
C PRO A 71 2.62 4.21 9.45
N ARG A 72 3.39 5.04 8.72
CA ARG A 72 3.56 6.47 9.02
C ARG A 72 2.32 7.32 8.74
N PHE A 73 1.38 6.80 7.95
CA PHE A 73 0.13 7.47 7.59
C PHE A 73 -1.06 6.52 7.71
N LEU A 74 -1.04 5.65 8.73
CA LEU A 74 -2.01 4.57 8.91
C LEU A 74 -3.47 5.06 8.90
N GLU A 75 -3.77 6.13 9.63
CA GLU A 75 -5.15 6.66 9.70
C GLU A 75 -5.60 7.25 8.35
N PHE A 76 -4.70 7.90 7.62
CA PHE A 76 -4.97 8.33 6.25
C PHE A 76 -5.22 7.13 5.32
N PHE A 77 -4.44 6.06 5.47
CA PHE A 77 -4.59 4.84 4.66
C PHE A 77 -5.93 4.14 4.93
N LYS A 78 -6.34 4.03 6.20
CA LYS A 78 -7.66 3.48 6.59
C LYS A 78 -8.81 4.29 6.01
N ALA A 79 -8.71 5.62 6.01
CA ALA A 79 -9.72 6.52 5.45
C ALA A 79 -9.67 6.64 3.91
N SER A 80 -8.71 5.99 3.26
CA SER A 80 -8.51 6.08 1.81
C SER A 80 -9.43 5.16 1.01
N GLY A 81 -9.42 5.32 -0.32
CA GLY A 81 -10.12 4.41 -1.25
C GLY A 81 -9.45 3.05 -1.47
N PHE A 82 -8.49 2.64 -0.63
CA PHE A 82 -7.70 1.40 -0.83
C PHE A 82 -8.58 0.16 -1.04
N ARG A 83 -9.52 -0.13 -0.12
CA ARG A 83 -10.29 -1.37 -0.17
C ARG A 83 -11.25 -1.41 -1.37
N ALA A 84 -11.93 -0.29 -1.63
CA ALA A 84 -12.77 -0.16 -2.82
C ALA A 84 -11.96 -0.38 -4.11
N ALA A 85 -10.73 0.15 -4.17
CA ALA A 85 -9.84 -0.01 -5.32
C ALA A 85 -9.26 -1.43 -5.46
N PHE A 86 -9.10 -2.15 -4.34
CA PHE A 86 -8.73 -3.57 -4.36
C PHE A 86 -9.82 -4.42 -5.03
N GLU A 87 -11.08 -4.13 -4.72
CA GLU A 87 -12.25 -4.83 -5.25
C GLU A 87 -12.73 -4.33 -6.63
N ASP A 88 -12.15 -3.25 -7.14
CA ASP A 88 -12.45 -2.64 -8.44
C ASP A 88 -11.95 -3.51 -9.61
N LYS A 89 -12.62 -4.66 -9.82
CA LYS A 89 -12.27 -5.71 -10.80
C LYS A 89 -13.43 -6.12 -11.71
N GLY A 90 -14.41 -5.23 -11.88
CA GLY A 90 -15.60 -5.48 -12.70
C GLY A 90 -16.31 -6.76 -12.25
N ARG A 91 -16.58 -7.68 -13.18
CA ARG A 91 -17.22 -8.98 -12.89
C ARG A 91 -16.44 -9.92 -11.94
N PHE A 92 -15.18 -9.59 -11.63
CA PHE A 92 -14.36 -10.34 -10.69
C PHE A 92 -14.34 -9.70 -9.30
N LYS A 93 -15.17 -8.69 -9.05
CA LYS A 93 -15.28 -8.04 -7.74
C LYS A 93 -15.60 -9.06 -6.65
N GLU A 94 -16.61 -9.90 -6.88
CA GLU A 94 -17.07 -10.92 -5.93
C GLU A 94 -15.98 -11.95 -5.64
N TYR A 95 -15.12 -12.26 -6.62
CA TYR A 95 -14.00 -13.19 -6.44
C TYR A 95 -12.98 -12.70 -5.41
N VAL A 96 -12.72 -11.40 -5.36
CA VAL A 96 -11.74 -10.80 -4.42
C VAL A 96 -12.38 -10.21 -3.16
N HIS A 97 -13.71 -10.10 -3.13
CA HIS A 97 -14.44 -9.43 -2.04
C HIS A 97 -14.19 -10.08 -0.68
N ASP A 98 -14.13 -11.40 -0.61
CA ASP A 98 -13.91 -12.13 0.65
C ASP A 98 -12.43 -12.32 0.99
N ILE A 99 -11.51 -11.94 0.09
CA ILE A 99 -10.07 -12.07 0.34
C ILE A 99 -9.63 -10.98 1.33
N PRO A 100 -9.14 -11.35 2.53
CA PRO A 100 -8.75 -10.38 3.52
C PRO A 100 -7.42 -9.72 3.15
N VAL A 101 -7.27 -8.45 3.54
CA VAL A 101 -6.02 -7.70 3.41
C VAL A 101 -5.54 -7.27 4.79
N TYR A 102 -4.28 -7.55 5.09
CA TYR A 102 -3.66 -7.21 6.37
C TYR A 102 -2.42 -6.34 6.19
N LEU A 103 -2.26 -5.32 7.03
CA LEU A 103 -1.01 -4.58 7.16
C LEU A 103 -0.16 -5.24 8.25
N ILE A 104 1.05 -5.68 7.91
CA ILE A 104 1.99 -6.22 8.89
C ILE A 104 2.57 -5.06 9.70
N VAL A 105 2.28 -5.04 11.00
CA VAL A 105 2.76 -4.03 11.98
C VAL A 105 3.78 -4.59 12.98
N HIS A 106 4.18 -5.86 12.84
CA HIS A 106 5.27 -6.43 13.61
C HIS A 106 6.55 -5.63 13.34
N ASP A 107 7.36 -5.34 14.36
CA ASP A 107 8.52 -4.45 14.23
C ASP A 107 9.64 -5.03 13.34
N ASN A 108 9.89 -6.33 13.50
CA ASN A 108 10.98 -7.03 12.80
C ASN A 108 10.50 -8.29 12.05
N PRO A 109 9.56 -8.17 11.10
CA PRO A 109 8.98 -9.32 10.41
C PRO A 109 10.03 -10.03 9.55
N GLY A 110 11.04 -9.30 9.07
CA GLY A 110 12.18 -9.87 8.35
C GLY A 110 13.03 -10.80 9.21
N LEU A 111 13.36 -10.40 10.45
CA LEU A 111 14.12 -11.27 11.37
C LEU A 111 13.33 -12.51 11.76
N LEU A 112 12.03 -12.35 12.03
CA LEU A 112 11.13 -13.46 12.33
C LEU A 112 11.03 -14.43 11.15
N GLY A 113 10.87 -13.92 9.92
CA GLY A 113 10.85 -14.72 8.70
C GLY A 113 12.17 -15.46 8.43
N SER A 114 13.31 -14.80 8.65
CA SER A 114 14.63 -15.44 8.53
C SER A 114 14.79 -16.59 9.52
N GLY A 115 14.36 -16.42 10.77
CA GLY A 115 14.38 -17.48 11.78
C GLY A 115 13.45 -18.64 11.44
N ALA A 116 12.23 -18.34 10.97
CA ALA A 116 11.28 -19.33 10.49
C ALA A 116 11.85 -20.16 9.33
N HIS A 117 12.43 -19.50 8.34
CA HIS A 117 13.07 -20.17 7.21
C HIS A 117 14.24 -21.06 7.65
N LEU A 118 15.14 -20.55 8.50
CA LEU A 118 16.28 -21.34 9.01
C LEU A 118 15.81 -22.57 9.79
N ARG A 119 14.78 -22.44 10.65
CA ARG A 119 14.19 -23.57 11.39
C ARG A 119 13.63 -24.65 10.46
N GLN A 120 12.94 -24.26 9.38
CA GLN A 120 12.47 -25.23 8.37
C GLN A 120 13.63 -25.92 7.67
N THR A 121 14.69 -25.17 7.30
CA THR A 121 15.91 -25.74 6.70
C THR A 121 16.59 -26.75 7.64
N LEU A 122 16.49 -26.54 8.95
CA LEU A 122 16.97 -27.46 9.99
C LEU A 122 15.98 -28.60 10.33
N GLY A 123 14.85 -28.71 9.62
CA GLY A 123 13.89 -29.81 9.72
C GLY A 123 12.74 -29.60 10.71
N HIS A 124 12.54 -28.39 11.26
CA HIS A 124 11.40 -28.10 12.12
C HIS A 124 10.13 -27.81 11.32
N ILE A 125 8.98 -28.30 11.81
CA ILE A 125 7.66 -27.83 11.39
C ILE A 125 7.37 -26.50 12.09
N LEU A 126 6.81 -25.53 11.35
CA LEU A 126 6.42 -24.22 11.87
C LEU A 126 4.97 -24.21 12.34
#